data_AF-A0A2J8A4W0-F1
#
_entry.id   AF-A0A2J8A4W0-F1
#
_cell.length_a   1.000
_cell.length_b   1.000
_cell.length_c   1.000
_cell.angle_alpha   90.00
_cell.angle_beta   90.00
_cell.angle_gamma   90.00
#
_symmetry.space_group_name_H-M   'P 1'
#
loop_
_entity.id
_entity.type
_entity.pdbx_description
1 polymer ?
#
loop_
_entity_poly.entity_id
_entity_poly.type
_entity_poly.pdbx_seq_one_letter_code
_entity_poly.pdbx_strand_id
1 'polypeptide(L)'
;VYQKRPANNRQRSTGGAAADPSRSSRPPHPQKLRTDPSASAALASAPASDPDPEDQPQSTLQFVSSERAARPAPPERRIPICFPRMTLQMLRLGEQQVALLKERGWLREVAFKTSPHVTKLEVSAFLEAVYGMSVERVSTINYLGRRRLTYTNRGKKLEWREDDWKKAYEEEDEEGAEEGRPVIERIRAAARAPRRAPKPYPWEGRAKAKQEEGK
;
A
#
# COMPACT_ATOMS: atom_id res chain seq x y z
N VAL A 1 -45.75 -26.27 0.47
CA VAL A 1 -44.93 -27.45 0.11
C VAL A 1 -44.07 -27.08 -1.10
N TYR A 2 -42.85 -26.60 -0.87
CA TYR A 2 -41.93 -26.20 -1.94
C TYR A 2 -40.89 -27.31 -2.16
N GLN A 3 -40.88 -27.87 -3.37
CA GLN A 3 -40.00 -28.98 -3.74
C GLN A 3 -38.56 -28.48 -3.98
N LYS A 4 -37.61 -29.15 -3.29
CA LYS A 4 -36.16 -29.04 -3.45
C LYS A 4 -35.73 -29.53 -4.84
N ARG A 5 -34.89 -28.77 -5.54
CA ARG A 5 -34.09 -29.26 -6.69
C ARG A 5 -32.79 -29.90 -6.17
N PRO A 6 -32.36 -31.08 -6.69
CA PRO A 6 -31.10 -31.69 -6.30
C PRO A 6 -29.89 -31.13 -7.09
N ALA A 7 -28.74 -31.19 -6.43
CA ALA A 7 -27.44 -30.73 -6.91
C ALA A 7 -26.81 -31.70 -7.91
N ASN A 8 -26.24 -31.16 -8.99
CA ASN A 8 -25.47 -31.92 -9.97
C ASN A 8 -24.03 -32.14 -9.48
N ASN A 9 -23.74 -33.41 -9.21
CA ASN A 9 -22.45 -33.97 -8.87
C ASN A 9 -21.59 -34.11 -10.14
N ARG A 10 -20.44 -33.43 -10.21
CA ARG A 10 -19.51 -33.52 -11.34
C ARG A 10 -18.22 -34.19 -10.87
N GLN A 11 -18.19 -35.51 -11.02
CA GLN A 11 -16.97 -36.30 -10.92
C GLN A 11 -15.99 -35.84 -12.01
N ARG A 12 -14.77 -35.47 -11.61
CA ARG A 12 -13.61 -35.40 -12.52
C ARG A 12 -12.63 -36.48 -12.11
N SER A 13 -12.52 -37.47 -12.99
CA SER A 13 -11.43 -38.45 -13.03
C SER A 13 -10.26 -37.85 -13.81
N THR A 14 -9.07 -37.88 -13.21
CA THR A 14 -7.77 -37.87 -13.89
C THR A 14 -6.89 -38.76 -13.01
N GLY A 15 -6.58 -40.00 -13.39
CA GLY A 15 -5.86 -40.33 -14.62
C GLY A 15 -4.38 -40.40 -14.28
N GLY A 16 -3.96 -41.52 -13.69
CA GLY A 16 -2.56 -41.78 -13.33
C GLY A 16 -1.72 -42.08 -14.57
N ALA A 17 -0.46 -41.68 -14.53
CA ALA A 17 0.55 -42.05 -15.51
C ALA A 17 1.89 -42.31 -14.82
N ALA A 18 2.26 -43.60 -14.87
CA ALA A 18 3.57 -44.23 -14.91
C ALA A 18 4.79 -43.48 -14.31
N ALA A 19 5.32 -44.08 -13.23
CA ALA A 19 6.68 -43.87 -12.75
C ALA A 19 7.66 -44.74 -13.57
N ASP A 20 8.73 -44.12 -14.03
CA ASP A 20 9.82 -44.73 -14.81
C ASP A 20 11.10 -44.70 -13.94
N PRO A 21 11.59 -45.85 -13.41
CA PRO A 21 12.74 -45.85 -12.50
C PRO A 21 13.99 -46.34 -13.22
N SER A 22 14.77 -45.43 -13.82
CA SER A 22 16.17 -45.76 -14.13
C SER A 22 17.11 -44.55 -14.18
N ARG A 23 18.20 -44.68 -13.41
CA ARG A 23 19.54 -44.06 -13.56
C ARG A 23 19.67 -42.54 -13.44
N SER A 24 20.43 -42.10 -12.44
CA SER A 24 21.86 -41.81 -12.64
C SER A 24 22.49 -41.14 -11.39
N SER A 25 23.59 -41.73 -10.97
CA SER A 25 24.56 -41.31 -9.95
C SER A 25 24.88 -39.81 -9.92
N ARG A 26 24.80 -39.20 -8.73
CA ARG A 26 25.46 -37.91 -8.43
C ARG A 26 26.63 -38.11 -7.46
N PRO A 27 27.80 -37.48 -7.72
CA PRO A 27 28.96 -37.56 -6.85
C PRO A 27 28.80 -36.68 -5.58
N PRO A 28 29.54 -37.00 -4.50
CA PRO A 28 29.51 -36.24 -3.25
C PRO A 28 30.22 -34.88 -3.39
N HIS A 29 29.58 -33.82 -2.87
CA HIS A 29 30.18 -32.48 -2.78
C HIS A 29 31.10 -32.38 -1.55
N PRO A 30 32.25 -31.68 -1.65
CA PRO A 30 33.24 -31.57 -0.59
C PRO A 30 32.79 -30.70 0.58
N GLN A 31 33.10 -31.20 1.79
CA GLN A 31 32.96 -30.50 3.06
C GLN A 31 33.91 -29.30 3.10
N LYS A 32 33.39 -28.09 3.36
CA LYS A 32 34.21 -26.93 3.69
C LYS A 32 34.45 -26.88 5.20
N LEU A 33 35.73 -27.04 5.52
CA LEU A 33 36.36 -26.84 6.82
C LEU A 33 36.23 -25.39 7.30
N ARG A 34 35.98 -25.26 8.60
CA ARG A 34 36.57 -24.34 9.60
C ARG A 34 36.65 -22.84 9.30
N THR A 35 36.26 -22.03 10.27
CA THR A 35 37.20 -21.29 11.15
C THR A 35 36.42 -20.62 12.28
N ASP A 36 36.67 -21.06 13.51
CA ASP A 36 36.36 -20.32 14.73
C ASP A 36 37.52 -19.38 15.05
N PRO A 37 37.29 -18.08 15.31
CA PRO A 37 38.26 -17.25 16.00
C PRO A 37 38.05 -17.32 17.51
N SER A 38 38.85 -18.17 18.13
CA SER A 38 39.36 -17.98 19.49
C SER A 38 40.09 -16.64 19.58
N ALA A 39 39.66 -15.76 20.45
CA ALA A 39 40.47 -14.66 20.96
C ALA A 39 40.05 -14.31 22.38
N SER A 40 40.84 -14.84 23.31
CA SER A 40 40.92 -14.53 24.73
C SER A 40 41.31 -13.07 24.98
N ALA A 41 40.69 -12.43 25.98
CA ALA A 41 41.30 -11.37 26.80
C ALA A 41 40.45 -11.22 28.08
N ALA A 42 40.83 -11.90 29.17
CA ALA A 42 41.66 -11.36 30.25
C ALA A 42 41.02 -10.12 30.93
N LEU A 43 40.14 -10.38 31.91
CA LEU A 43 39.82 -9.40 32.95
C LEU A 43 40.91 -9.46 34.03
N ALA A 44 41.64 -8.36 34.20
CA ALA A 44 42.42 -8.09 35.40
C ALA A 44 41.93 -6.76 36.00
N SER A 45 41.43 -6.84 37.21
CA SER A 45 41.11 -5.75 38.13
C SER A 45 42.37 -5.17 38.77
N ALA A 46 42.43 -3.85 38.97
CA ALA A 46 42.72 -3.11 40.23
C ALA A 46 43.10 -1.62 39.90
N PRO A 47 43.29 -0.70 40.87
CA PRO A 47 42.38 0.43 41.09
C PRO A 47 43.06 1.82 41.08
N ALA A 48 42.22 2.86 41.16
CA ALA A 48 42.50 4.20 41.70
C ALA A 48 43.63 5.03 41.05
N SER A 49 43.23 6.10 40.37
CA SER A 49 43.83 7.45 40.48
C SER A 49 42.95 8.42 39.70
N ASP A 50 42.24 9.29 40.41
CA ASP A 50 41.67 10.51 39.85
C ASP A 50 42.79 11.45 39.38
N PRO A 51 42.72 11.94 38.14
CA PRO A 51 43.01 13.34 37.90
C PRO A 51 41.81 14.03 37.25
N ASP A 52 41.36 15.10 37.91
CA ASP A 52 40.49 16.14 37.33
C ASP A 52 40.97 16.58 35.94
N PRO A 53 40.07 16.63 34.95
CA PRO A 53 40.19 17.53 33.83
C PRO A 53 39.00 18.50 33.83
N GLU A 54 39.14 19.59 34.58
CA GLU A 54 38.56 20.87 34.17
C GLU A 54 39.09 21.23 32.77
N ASP A 55 38.23 21.84 31.94
CA ASP A 55 38.48 22.31 30.57
C ASP A 55 38.60 21.25 29.45
N GLN A 56 37.54 20.49 29.24
CA GLN A 56 37.21 20.10 27.86
C GLN A 56 36.43 21.25 27.18
N PRO A 57 36.96 21.88 26.12
CA PRO A 57 36.20 22.86 25.37
C PRO A 57 35.01 22.14 24.76
N GLN A 58 33.80 22.51 25.20
CA GLN A 58 32.55 22.06 24.63
C GLN A 58 32.62 22.29 23.11
N SER A 59 32.78 21.21 22.35
CA SER A 59 32.79 21.26 20.90
C SER A 59 31.45 21.86 20.49
N THR A 60 31.45 23.13 20.14
CA THR A 60 30.28 23.84 19.67
C THR A 60 29.86 23.10 18.42
N LEU A 61 28.80 22.30 18.53
CA LEU A 61 28.17 21.64 17.39
C LEU A 61 27.78 22.75 16.43
N GLN A 62 28.65 23.03 15.46
CA GLN A 62 28.32 23.86 14.33
C GLN A 62 27.21 23.12 13.62
N PHE A 63 25.97 23.54 13.90
CA PHE A 63 24.85 23.25 13.02
C PHE A 63 25.26 23.84 11.69
N VAL A 64 25.78 23.00 10.82
CA VAL A 64 25.87 23.26 9.39
C VAL A 64 24.42 23.37 8.98
N SER A 65 23.85 24.56 9.18
CA SER A 65 22.63 25.02 8.56
C SER A 65 22.92 24.93 7.08
N SER A 66 22.73 23.74 6.55
CA SER A 66 22.71 23.45 5.14
C SER A 66 21.86 24.56 4.54
N GLU A 67 22.51 25.47 3.82
CA GLU A 67 21.88 26.36 2.88
C GLU A 67 21.04 25.46 2.00
N ARG A 68 19.78 25.27 2.39
CA ARG A 68 18.79 24.61 1.56
C ARG A 68 18.55 25.64 0.48
N ALA A 69 19.37 25.56 -0.58
CA ALA A 69 19.12 26.22 -1.85
C ALA A 69 17.61 26.12 -2.08
N ALA A 70 16.96 27.28 -2.13
CA ALA A 70 15.52 27.40 -2.12
C ALA A 70 14.98 26.50 -3.22
N ARG A 71 14.41 25.35 -2.83
CA ARG A 71 13.82 24.44 -3.80
C ARG A 71 12.72 25.24 -4.49
N PRO A 72 12.66 25.25 -5.83
CA PRO A 72 11.61 25.97 -6.53
C PRO A 72 10.26 25.54 -5.95
N ALA A 73 9.42 26.52 -5.63
CA ALA A 73 8.11 26.25 -5.07
C ALA A 73 7.38 25.27 -5.99
N PRO A 74 6.80 24.17 -5.44
CA PRO A 74 6.07 23.23 -6.26
C PRO A 74 4.96 23.99 -7.01
N PRO A 75 4.69 23.63 -8.28
CA PRO A 75 3.66 24.30 -9.06
C PRO A 75 2.32 24.23 -8.32
N GLU A 76 1.60 25.35 -8.28
CA GLU A 76 0.33 25.48 -7.54
C GLU A 76 -0.73 24.46 -8.00
N ARG A 77 -0.67 24.02 -9.26
CA ARG A 77 -1.65 23.11 -9.86
C ARG A 77 -0.98 22.03 -10.67
N ARG A 78 -1.29 20.77 -10.35
CA ARG A 78 -0.92 19.62 -11.17
C ARG A 78 -1.86 19.53 -12.38
N ILE A 79 -1.32 19.05 -13.50
CA ILE A 79 -2.09 18.77 -14.72
C ILE A 79 -3.18 17.73 -14.37
N PRO A 80 -4.44 17.95 -14.77
CA PRO A 80 -5.52 17.00 -14.49
C PRO A 80 -5.24 15.64 -15.14
N ILE A 81 -5.39 14.57 -14.36
CA ILE A 81 -5.27 13.19 -14.84
C ILE A 81 -6.64 12.71 -15.29
N CYS A 82 -6.89 12.68 -16.60
CA CYS A 82 -8.20 12.31 -17.14
C CYS A 82 -8.50 10.81 -17.05
N PHE A 83 -7.47 9.96 -17.19
CA PHE A 83 -7.61 8.50 -17.25
C PHE A 83 -6.56 7.80 -16.37
N PRO A 84 -6.75 7.80 -15.03
CA PRO A 84 -5.80 7.15 -14.13
C PRO A 84 -5.82 5.62 -14.31
N ARG A 85 -4.67 5.03 -14.64
CA ARG A 85 -4.47 3.57 -14.67
C ARG A 85 -4.00 3.05 -13.31
N MET A 86 -4.69 3.43 -12.23
CA MET A 86 -4.37 2.96 -10.89
C MET A 86 -5.39 1.92 -10.41
N THR A 87 -4.94 1.02 -9.56
CA THR A 87 -5.80 0.02 -8.90
C THR A 87 -5.74 0.21 -7.40
N LEU A 88 -6.90 0.34 -6.77
CA LEU A 88 -7.06 0.33 -5.32
C LEU A 88 -7.83 -0.93 -4.94
N GLN A 89 -7.23 -1.75 -4.08
CA GLN A 89 -7.87 -2.94 -3.53
C GLN A 89 -8.05 -2.75 -2.03
N MET A 90 -9.29 -2.66 -1.56
CA MET A 90 -9.57 -2.61 -0.13
C MET A 90 -9.11 -3.90 0.56
N LEU A 91 -8.34 -3.76 1.64
CA LEU A 91 -7.89 -4.88 2.44
C LEU A 91 -9.03 -5.38 3.35
N ARG A 92 -8.90 -6.62 3.80
CA ARG A 92 -9.86 -7.18 4.75
C ARG A 92 -9.79 -6.41 6.07
N LEU A 93 -10.97 -6.06 6.58
CA LEU A 93 -11.13 -5.45 7.89
C LEU A 93 -10.82 -6.46 8.99
N GLY A 94 -10.20 -6.00 10.07
CA GLY A 94 -10.02 -6.80 11.27
C GLY A 94 -11.34 -7.05 11.98
N GLU A 95 -11.39 -8.05 12.87
CA GLU A 95 -12.62 -8.40 13.60
C GLU A 95 -13.17 -7.23 14.42
N GLN A 96 -12.29 -6.44 15.04
CA GLN A 96 -12.65 -5.22 15.79
C GLN A 96 -13.31 -4.16 14.88
N GLN A 97 -12.74 -3.94 13.69
CA GLN A 97 -13.29 -3.01 12.70
C GLN A 97 -14.65 -3.48 12.17
N VAL A 98 -14.81 -4.78 11.96
CA VAL A 98 -16.10 -5.37 11.54
C VAL A 98 -17.15 -5.20 12.64
N ALA A 99 -16.79 -5.35 13.91
CA ALA A 99 -17.69 -5.09 15.04
C ALA A 99 -18.12 -3.62 15.08
N LEU A 100 -17.17 -2.69 14.99
CA LEU A 100 -17.46 -1.25 14.93
C LEU A 100 -18.34 -0.88 13.73
N LEU A 101 -18.12 -1.49 12.57
CA LEU A 101 -18.95 -1.27 11.40
C LEU A 101 -20.39 -1.78 11.63
N LYS A 102 -20.57 -2.89 12.34
CA LYS A 102 -21.91 -3.40 12.69
C LYS A 102 -22.62 -2.53 13.71
N GLU A 103 -21.87 -1.96 14.66
CA GLU A 103 -22.41 -1.11 15.73
C GLU A 103 -22.72 0.32 15.25
N ARG A 104 -21.75 0.98 14.60
CA ARG A 104 -21.85 2.39 14.17
C ARG A 104 -22.32 2.57 12.73
N GLY A 105 -22.17 1.56 11.87
CA GLY A 105 -22.52 1.66 10.45
C GLY A 105 -21.48 2.33 9.55
N TRP A 106 -20.35 2.82 10.12
CA TRP A 106 -19.21 3.39 9.40
C TRP A 106 -17.87 2.98 10.01
N LEU A 107 -16.77 3.31 9.35
CA LEU A 107 -15.39 3.06 9.80
C LEU A 107 -14.60 4.35 9.66
N ARG A 108 -13.87 4.72 10.73
CA ARG A 108 -12.93 5.85 10.67
C ARG A 108 -11.74 5.57 9.78
N GLU A 109 -11.28 4.32 9.76
CA GLU A 109 -10.08 3.94 9.05
C GLU A 109 -10.31 2.78 8.08
N VAL A 110 -9.86 2.97 6.84
CA VAL A 110 -9.86 1.93 5.80
C VAL A 110 -8.47 1.79 5.21
N ALA A 111 -8.06 0.55 4.96
CA ALA A 111 -6.77 0.24 4.37
C ALA A 111 -6.91 -0.26 2.92
N PHE A 112 -6.14 0.32 2.02
CA PHE A 112 -6.08 -0.05 0.61
C PHE A 112 -4.68 -0.56 0.23
N LYS A 113 -4.65 -1.55 -0.66
CA LYS A 113 -3.45 -1.99 -1.37
C LYS A 113 -3.42 -1.33 -2.75
N THR A 114 -2.27 -0.74 -3.09
CA THR A 114 -2.04 -0.06 -4.37
C THR A 114 -0.63 -0.29 -4.90
N SER A 115 -0.36 0.21 -6.11
CA SER A 115 0.96 0.17 -6.75
C SER A 115 1.95 1.10 -6.03
N PRO A 116 3.24 0.72 -5.91
CA PRO A 116 4.25 1.50 -5.18
C PRO A 116 4.50 2.88 -5.80
N HIS A 117 4.17 3.08 -7.07
CA HIS A 117 4.38 4.34 -7.77
C HIS A 117 3.31 5.40 -7.47
N VAL A 118 2.16 5.01 -6.91
CA VAL A 118 1.04 5.92 -6.66
C VAL A 118 1.35 6.83 -5.46
N THR A 119 1.19 8.14 -5.62
CA THR A 119 1.45 9.13 -4.57
C THR A 119 0.24 9.32 -3.66
N LYS A 120 0.46 9.85 -2.44
CA LYS A 120 -0.62 10.11 -1.47
C LYS A 120 -1.73 11.00 -2.03
N LEU A 121 -1.33 12.05 -2.75
CA LEU A 121 -2.25 13.02 -3.36
C LEU A 121 -3.08 12.39 -4.50
N GLU A 122 -2.51 11.43 -5.22
CA GLU A 122 -3.25 10.70 -6.25
C GLU A 122 -4.28 9.76 -5.62
N VAL A 123 -3.96 9.13 -4.48
CA VAL A 123 -4.91 8.29 -3.76
C VAL A 123 -6.07 9.13 -3.24
N SER A 124 -5.82 10.25 -2.56
CA SER A 124 -6.91 11.11 -2.03
C SER A 124 -7.79 11.65 -3.15
N ALA A 125 -7.18 12.23 -4.20
CA ALA A 125 -7.93 12.77 -5.33
C ALA A 125 -8.74 11.70 -6.07
N PHE A 126 -8.22 10.47 -6.18
CA PHE A 126 -8.94 9.36 -6.79
C PHE A 126 -10.13 8.90 -5.94
N LEU A 127 -9.95 8.79 -4.62
CA LEU A 127 -11.02 8.40 -3.71
C LEU A 127 -12.17 9.42 -3.69
N GLU A 128 -11.83 10.70 -3.62
CA GLU A 128 -12.78 11.81 -3.69
C GLU A 128 -13.50 11.86 -5.05
N ALA A 129 -12.75 11.81 -6.16
CA ALA A 129 -13.34 11.99 -7.49
C ALA A 129 -14.14 10.77 -7.99
N VAL A 130 -13.69 9.55 -7.68
CA VAL A 130 -14.28 8.31 -8.21
C VAL A 130 -15.32 7.73 -7.26
N TYR A 131 -15.04 7.72 -5.95
CA TYR A 131 -15.93 7.13 -4.95
C TYR A 131 -16.74 8.16 -4.15
N GLY A 132 -16.38 9.45 -4.22
CA GLY A 132 -17.06 10.50 -3.45
C GLY A 132 -16.81 10.39 -1.95
N MET A 133 -15.69 9.78 -1.56
CA MET A 133 -15.28 9.66 -0.15
C MET A 133 -14.61 10.96 0.32
N SER A 134 -14.86 11.35 1.57
CA SER A 134 -14.23 12.53 2.17
C SER A 134 -12.96 12.09 2.88
N VAL A 135 -11.82 12.35 2.24
CA VAL A 135 -10.51 11.93 2.74
C VAL A 135 -9.91 13.07 3.57
N GLU A 136 -9.78 12.90 4.88
CA GLU A 136 -9.05 13.89 5.69
C GLU A 136 -7.54 13.67 5.54
N ARG A 137 -7.11 12.44 5.83
CA ARG A 137 -5.69 12.11 5.92
C ARG A 137 -5.38 10.78 5.26
N VAL A 138 -4.31 10.80 4.45
CA VAL A 138 -3.76 9.58 3.83
C VAL A 138 -2.37 9.29 4.38
N SER A 139 -2.23 8.17 5.08
CA SER A 139 -0.93 7.60 5.45
C SER A 139 -0.57 6.46 4.50
N THR A 140 0.67 6.42 4.01
CA THR A 140 1.09 5.35 3.09
C THR A 140 2.37 4.69 3.54
N ILE A 141 2.46 3.38 3.37
CA ILE A 141 3.63 2.55 3.70
C ILE A 141 3.97 1.68 2.50
N ASN A 142 5.24 1.67 2.10
CA ASN A 142 5.75 0.78 1.04
C ASN A 142 6.11 -0.57 1.63
N TYR A 143 5.60 -1.65 1.02
CA TYR A 143 5.94 -3.02 1.35
C TYR A 143 6.73 -3.64 0.21
N LEU A 144 7.91 -4.13 0.55
CA LEU A 144 8.74 -4.94 -0.33
C LEU A 144 8.09 -6.31 -0.53
N GLY A 145 8.01 -6.75 -1.78
CA GLY A 145 7.48 -8.03 -2.16
C GLY A 145 8.27 -9.16 -1.51
N ARG A 146 7.56 -10.22 -1.10
CA ARG A 146 8.16 -11.38 -0.44
C ARG A 146 8.96 -12.18 -1.44
N ARG A 147 10.19 -12.56 -1.07
CA ARG A 147 10.99 -13.50 -1.85
C ARG A 147 10.39 -14.90 -1.75
N ARG A 148 10.09 -15.51 -2.89
CA ARG A 148 9.52 -16.86 -3.02
C ARG A 148 10.54 -17.81 -3.59
N LEU A 149 10.50 -19.02 -3.06
CA LEU A 149 11.31 -20.12 -3.51
C LEU A 149 10.44 -21.33 -3.78
N THR A 150 10.60 -21.92 -4.96
CA THR A 150 9.94 -23.17 -5.33
C THR A 150 10.90 -24.02 -6.15
N TYR A 151 10.67 -25.32 -6.15
CA TYR A 151 11.42 -26.26 -6.97
C TYR A 151 10.54 -26.67 -8.15
N THR A 152 11.08 -26.60 -9.35
CA THR A 152 10.44 -27.19 -10.53
C THR A 152 10.42 -28.71 -10.39
N ASN A 153 9.50 -29.40 -11.08
CA ASN A 153 9.45 -30.88 -11.12
C ASN A 153 10.77 -31.53 -11.57
N ARG A 154 11.68 -30.78 -12.21
CA ARG A 154 13.03 -31.21 -12.61
C ARG A 154 14.11 -30.93 -11.54
N GLY A 155 13.74 -30.59 -10.32
CA GLY A 155 14.65 -30.27 -9.21
C GLY A 155 15.38 -28.93 -9.32
N LYS A 156 15.03 -28.08 -10.32
CA LYS A 156 15.63 -26.75 -10.46
C LYS A 156 15.04 -25.77 -9.45
N LYS A 157 15.89 -25.04 -8.75
CA LYS A 157 15.51 -23.97 -7.82
C LYS A 157 15.01 -22.77 -8.63
N LEU A 158 13.74 -22.41 -8.47
CA LEU A 158 13.14 -21.20 -9.03
C LEU A 158 12.92 -20.19 -7.90
N GLU A 159 13.57 -19.05 -8.03
CA GLU A 159 13.51 -17.94 -7.07
C GLU A 159 12.91 -16.73 -7.77
N TRP A 160 11.86 -16.16 -7.20
CA TRP A 160 11.26 -14.93 -7.70
C TRP A 160 10.81 -14.07 -6.54
N ARG A 161 10.53 -12.80 -6.81
CA ARG A 161 9.97 -11.87 -5.85
C ARG A 161 8.53 -11.61 -6.22
N GLU A 162 7.64 -11.58 -5.23
CA GLU A 162 6.31 -11.00 -5.42
C GLU A 162 6.43 -9.50 -5.74
N ASP A 163 5.40 -8.93 -6.35
CA ASP A 163 5.40 -7.51 -6.66
C ASP A 163 5.37 -6.67 -5.38
N ASP A 164 6.15 -5.58 -5.39
CA ASP A 164 6.10 -4.56 -4.36
C ASP A 164 4.72 -3.90 -4.36
N TRP A 165 4.24 -3.52 -3.18
CA TRP A 165 2.94 -2.88 -3.05
C TRP A 165 2.94 -1.82 -1.95
N LYS A 166 2.00 -0.89 -2.04
CA LYS A 166 1.84 0.19 -1.07
C LYS A 166 0.53 0.02 -0.33
N LYS A 167 0.56 0.15 0.99
CA LYS A 167 -0.64 0.24 1.82
C LYS A 167 -0.96 1.71 2.05
N ALA A 168 -2.19 2.11 1.78
CA ALA A 168 -2.72 3.42 2.14
C ALA A 168 -3.74 3.24 3.27
N TYR A 169 -3.63 4.04 4.31
CA TYR A 169 -4.63 4.21 5.36
C TYR A 169 -5.29 5.55 5.11
N GLU A 170 -6.60 5.55 5.12
CA GLU A 170 -7.46 6.72 5.05
C GLU A 170 -8.12 6.89 6.41
N GLU A 171 -8.12 8.12 6.91
CA GLU A 171 -8.88 8.53 8.10
C GLU A 171 -10.02 9.45 7.63
N GLU A 172 -11.26 9.14 8.04
CA GLU A 172 -12.45 9.97 7.81
C GLU A 172 -12.78 10.79 9.06
N ASP A 173 -13.02 12.09 8.88
CA ASP A 173 -13.52 13.00 9.92
C ASP A 173 -14.95 12.65 10.35
N GLU A 174 -15.19 12.57 11.66
CA GLU A 174 -16.54 12.38 12.22
C GLU A 174 -17.41 13.65 12.16
N GLU A 175 -16.85 14.80 11.79
CA GLU A 175 -17.49 16.11 11.96
C GLU A 175 -18.54 16.47 10.89
N GLY A 176 -18.71 15.64 9.85
CA GLY A 176 -19.72 15.82 8.79
C GLY A 176 -20.96 14.93 8.93
N ALA A 177 -21.12 14.25 10.06
CA ALA A 177 -22.18 13.28 10.29
C ALA A 177 -23.52 13.87 10.71
N GLU A 178 -24.01 14.89 9.99
CA GLU A 178 -25.43 15.17 10.02
C GLU A 178 -26.15 14.07 9.20
N GLU A 179 -26.96 13.30 9.93
CA GLU A 179 -27.98 12.36 9.48
C GLU A 179 -27.50 11.06 8.78
N GLY A 180 -27.11 10.09 9.60
CA GLY A 180 -27.96 8.90 9.84
C GLY A 180 -28.29 7.97 8.67
N ARG A 181 -27.58 8.01 7.54
CA ARG A 181 -27.72 7.00 6.47
C ARG A 181 -26.50 6.09 6.46
N PRO A 182 -26.67 4.76 6.59
CA PRO A 182 -25.55 3.84 6.52
C PRO A 182 -24.79 4.05 5.20
N VAL A 183 -23.46 3.96 5.23
CA VAL A 183 -22.58 4.22 4.07
C VAL A 183 -23.03 3.45 2.83
N ILE A 184 -23.56 2.23 3.01
CA ILE A 184 -24.12 1.39 1.95
C ILE A 184 -25.33 2.05 1.27
N GLU A 185 -26.21 2.71 2.02
CA GLU A 185 -27.34 3.46 1.45
C GLU A 185 -26.89 4.75 0.78
N ARG A 186 -25.84 5.42 1.28
CA ARG A 186 -25.24 6.58 0.60
C ARG A 186 -24.65 6.17 -0.75
N ILE A 187 -23.91 5.06 -0.82
CA ILE A 187 -23.36 4.50 -2.07
C ILE A 187 -24.49 4.11 -3.04
N ARG A 188 -25.54 3.43 -2.54
CA ARG A 188 -26.71 3.05 -3.38
C ARG A 188 -27.50 4.26 -3.85
N ALA A 189 -27.67 5.29 -3.02
CA ALA A 189 -28.33 6.53 -3.37
C ALA A 189 -27.52 7.34 -4.39
N ALA A 190 -26.19 7.44 -4.21
CA ALA A 190 -25.28 8.08 -5.17
C ALA A 190 -25.30 7.35 -6.52
N ALA A 191 -25.36 6.01 -6.51
CA ALA A 191 -25.51 5.22 -7.74
C ALA A 191 -26.89 5.38 -8.41
N ARG A 192 -27.94 5.77 -7.66
CA ARG A 192 -29.29 6.04 -8.17
C ARG A 192 -29.54 7.50 -8.54
N ALA A 193 -28.73 8.43 -8.03
CA ALA A 193 -28.91 9.84 -8.32
C ALA A 193 -28.73 10.09 -9.83
N PRO A 194 -29.57 10.94 -10.45
CA PRO A 194 -29.34 11.34 -11.83
C PRO A 194 -27.94 11.95 -11.91
N ARG A 195 -27.10 11.41 -12.80
CA ARG A 195 -25.75 11.93 -13.02
C ARG A 195 -25.87 13.43 -13.25
N ARG A 196 -25.31 14.23 -12.34
CA ARG A 196 -25.23 15.68 -12.55
C ARG A 196 -24.62 15.89 -13.93
N ALA A 197 -25.21 16.79 -14.72
CA ALA A 197 -24.65 17.15 -16.01
C ALA A 197 -23.18 17.51 -15.79
N PRO A 198 -22.26 16.98 -16.61
CA PRO A 198 -20.84 17.29 -16.48
C PRO A 198 -20.68 18.81 -16.45
N LYS A 199 -19.86 19.31 -15.51
CA LYS A 199 -19.54 20.75 -15.50
C LYS A 199 -19.02 21.11 -16.90
N PRO A 200 -19.56 22.16 -17.54
CA PRO A 200 -19.11 22.54 -18.87
C PRO A 200 -17.61 22.79 -18.83
N TYR A 201 -16.91 22.32 -19.87
CA TYR A 201 -15.47 22.47 -19.91
C TYR A 201 -15.11 23.96 -20.00
N PRO A 202 -13.99 24.39 -19.40
CA PRO A 202 -13.61 25.81 -19.36
C PRO A 202 -13.44 26.45 -20.75
N TRP A 203 -13.25 25.66 -21.82
CA TRP A 203 -13.20 26.15 -23.19
C TRP A 203 -14.56 26.26 -23.89
N GLU A 204 -15.63 25.63 -23.37
CA GLU A 204 -16.97 25.71 -23.97
C GLU A 204 -17.61 27.10 -23.79
N GLY A 205 -17.19 27.86 -22.77
CA GLY A 205 -17.62 29.25 -22.57
C GLY A 205 -17.08 30.24 -23.61
N ARG A 206 -15.97 29.92 -24.29
CA ARG A 206 -15.35 30.84 -25.28
C ARG A 206 -16.10 30.89 -26.61
N ALA A 207 -16.81 29.83 -26.97
CA ALA A 207 -17.56 29.79 -28.23
C ALA A 207 -18.83 30.65 -28.19
N LYS A 208 -19.46 30.79 -27.01
CA LYS A 208 -20.69 31.58 -26.86
C LYS A 208 -20.44 33.08 -26.75
N ALA A 209 -19.33 33.50 -26.14
CA ALA A 209 -18.99 34.92 -26.00
C ALA A 209 -18.81 35.64 -27.35
N LYS A 210 -18.31 34.95 -28.40
CA LYS A 210 -18.17 35.54 -29.74
C LYS A 210 -19.48 35.67 -30.53
N GLN A 211 -20.55 35.00 -30.11
CA GLN A 211 -21.82 35.02 -30.83
C GLN A 211 -22.77 36.13 -30.34
N GLU A 212 -22.54 36.67 -29.14
CA GLU A 212 -23.31 37.78 -28.56
C GLU A 212 -22.69 39.16 -28.85
N GLU A 213 -21.40 39.24 -29.17
CA GLU A 213 -20.70 40.51 -29.45
C GLU A 213 -20.86 41.01 -30.90
N GLY A 214 -21.66 40.30 -31.72
CA GLY A 214 -21.90 40.59 -33.14
C GLY A 214 -23.35 40.88 -33.50
N LYS A 215 -24.19 41.27 -32.52
CA LYS A 215 -25.59 41.66 -32.74
C LYS A 215 -25.85 43.10 -32.34
#